data_AF-A0A2S1SWL1-F1
#
_entry.id   AF-A0A2S1SWL1-F1
#
_cell.length_a   1.000
_cell.length_b   1.000
_cell.length_c   1.000
_cell.angle_alpha   90.00
_cell.angle_beta   90.00
_cell.angle_gamma   90.00
#
_symmetry.space_group_name_H-M   'P 1'
#
loop_
_entity.id
_entity.type
_entity.pdbx_description
1 polymer ?
#
loop_
_entity_poly.entity_id
_entity_poly.type
_entity_poly.pdbx_seq_one_letter_code
_entity_poly.pdbx_strand_id
1 'polypeptide(L)'
;MTARTDEGTLGYEQARDELIDVVRRLEAGGTTLEESLALWERGEELAKVCRRWLDGARARLDAALAERDEPEGRGNPGEAGDGADGGGERAEPGR
;
A
#
# COMPACT_ATOMS: atom_id res chain seq x y z
N MET A 1 -2.03 -21.13 3.29
CA MET A 1 -2.51 -19.81 2.85
C MET A 1 -1.84 -19.54 1.52
N THR A 2 -2.54 -19.88 0.44
CA THR A 2 -2.01 -20.09 -0.90
C THR A 2 -1.66 -18.77 -1.57
N ALA A 3 -0.37 -18.52 -1.79
CA ALA A 3 0.09 -17.46 -2.68
C ALA A 3 -0.57 -17.70 -4.05
N ARG A 4 -1.34 -16.72 -4.53
CA ARG A 4 -1.99 -16.75 -5.83
C ARG A 4 -0.88 -16.83 -6.88
N THR A 5 -0.62 -18.04 -7.38
CA THR A 5 0.34 -18.31 -8.44
C THR A 5 -0.20 -17.68 -9.72
N ASP A 6 0.33 -16.52 -10.04
CA ASP A 6 0.14 -15.92 -11.35
C ASP A 6 0.93 -16.79 -12.35
N GLU A 7 0.22 -17.58 -13.17
CA GLU A 7 0.74 -18.68 -14.00
C GLU A 7 1.81 -18.30 -15.04
N GLY A 8 2.25 -17.03 -15.10
CA GLY A 8 3.38 -16.57 -15.93
C GLY A 8 4.53 -15.91 -15.17
N THR A 9 4.38 -15.62 -13.88
CA THR A 9 5.35 -14.82 -13.11
C THR A 9 5.94 -15.64 -11.97
N LEU A 10 7.27 -15.73 -11.87
CA LEU A 10 7.98 -16.35 -10.74
C LEU A 10 7.38 -15.88 -9.41
N GLY A 11 6.95 -16.83 -8.57
CA GLY A 11 6.46 -16.54 -7.23
C GLY A 11 7.57 -15.95 -6.34
N TYR A 12 7.19 -15.17 -5.34
CA TYR A 12 8.15 -14.49 -4.47
C TYR A 12 9.19 -15.43 -3.84
N GLU A 13 8.75 -16.55 -3.26
CA GLU A 13 9.66 -17.50 -2.60
C GLU A 13 10.63 -18.14 -3.60
N GLN A 14 10.13 -18.52 -4.77
CA GLN A 14 10.95 -19.08 -5.84
C GLN A 14 12.00 -18.06 -6.33
N ALA A 15 11.60 -16.79 -6.54
CA ALA A 15 12.50 -15.73 -6.96
C ALA A 15 13.56 -15.42 -5.88
N ARG A 16 13.17 -15.44 -4.60
CA ARG A 16 14.07 -15.24 -3.47
C ARG A 16 15.09 -16.38 -3.38
N ASP A 17 14.63 -17.62 -3.49
CA ASP A 17 15.50 -18.79 -3.36
C ASP A 17 16.51 -18.85 -4.51
N GLU A 18 16.09 -18.52 -5.74
CA GLU A 18 17.00 -18.38 -6.87
C GLU A 18 18.00 -17.24 -6.67
N LEU A 19 17.57 -16.09 -6.11
CA LEU A 19 18.46 -14.97 -5.81
C LEU A 19 19.53 -15.36 -4.77
N ILE A 20 19.16 -16.13 -3.74
CA ILE A 20 20.09 -16.66 -2.75
C ILE A 20 21.15 -17.53 -3.43
N ASP A 21 20.76 -18.39 -4.37
CA ASP A 21 21.70 -19.24 -5.08
C ASP A 21 22.64 -18.46 -6.02
N VAL A 22 22.12 -17.40 -6.66
CA VAL A 22 22.95 -16.47 -7.45
C VAL A 22 24.01 -15.79 -6.56
N VAL A 23 23.60 -15.24 -5.41
CA VAL A 23 24.51 -14.59 -4.46
C VAL A 23 25.56 -15.58 -3.97
N ARG A 24 25.17 -16.79 -3.59
CA ARG A 24 26.10 -17.84 -3.17
C ARG A 24 27.15 -18.16 -4.22
N ARG A 25 26.78 -18.21 -5.51
CA ARG A 25 27.73 -18.46 -6.61
C ARG A 25 28.69 -17.29 -6.80
N LEU A 26 28.19 -16.06 -6.71
CA LEU A 26 29.03 -14.85 -6.77
C LEU A 26 30.03 -14.80 -5.61
N GLU A 27 29.59 -15.14 -4.39
CA GLU A 27 30.43 -15.15 -3.18
C GLU A 27 31.45 -16.29 -3.17
N ALA A 28 31.11 -17.45 -3.73
CA ALA A 28 32.03 -18.58 -3.87
C ALA A 28 33.22 -18.23 -4.78
N GLY A 29 33.02 -17.33 -5.74
CA GLY A 29 34.02 -16.98 -6.75
C GLY A 29 34.35 -18.17 -7.65
N GLY A 30 35.49 -18.10 -8.34
CA GLY A 30 35.93 -19.15 -9.28
C GLY A 30 35.20 -19.14 -10.63
N THR A 31 34.33 -18.17 -10.86
CA THR A 31 33.68 -17.90 -12.14
C THR A 31 34.52 -16.93 -12.98
N THR A 32 34.39 -17.05 -14.30
CA THR A 32 34.93 -16.04 -15.23
C THR A 32 34.21 -14.69 -15.05
N LEU A 33 34.78 -13.63 -15.64
CA LEU A 33 34.16 -12.31 -15.62
C LEU A 33 32.78 -12.31 -16.28
N GLU A 34 32.65 -12.96 -17.44
CA GLU A 34 31.38 -13.05 -18.19
C GLU A 34 30.32 -13.81 -17.40
N GLU A 35 30.68 -14.91 -16.74
CA GLU A 35 29.77 -15.64 -15.86
C GLU A 35 29.36 -14.82 -14.64
N SER A 36 30.30 -14.06 -14.05
CA SER A 36 30.03 -13.17 -12.92
C SER A 36 29.06 -12.05 -13.31
N LEU A 37 29.20 -11.49 -14.51
CA LEU A 37 28.27 -10.49 -15.04
C LEU A 37 26.88 -11.09 -15.30
N ALA A 38 26.80 -12.27 -15.92
CA ALA A 38 25.52 -12.94 -16.15
C ALA A 38 24.79 -13.29 -14.84
N LEU A 39 25.52 -13.73 -13.82
CA LEU A 39 24.97 -13.97 -12.48
C LEU A 39 24.46 -12.67 -11.85
N TRP A 40 25.23 -11.57 -11.95
CA TRP A 40 24.80 -10.28 -11.44
C TRP A 40 23.52 -9.77 -12.13
N GLU A 41 23.46 -9.80 -13.46
CA GLU A 41 22.26 -9.40 -14.21
C GLU A 41 21.03 -10.23 -13.84
N ARG A 42 21.22 -11.55 -13.67
CA ARG A 42 20.14 -12.43 -13.20
C ARG A 42 19.70 -12.05 -11.78
N GLY A 43 20.64 -11.74 -10.89
CA GLY A 43 20.36 -11.27 -9.54
C GLY A 43 19.54 -9.98 -9.52
N GLU A 44 19.87 -9.02 -10.38
CA GLU A 44 19.13 -7.76 -10.53
C GLU A 44 17.67 -8.00 -10.99
N GLU A 45 17.46 -8.89 -11.95
CA GLU A 45 16.11 -9.24 -12.41
C GLU A 45 15.29 -9.93 -11.32
N LEU A 46 15.89 -10.83 -10.55
CA LEU A 46 15.24 -11.50 -9.43
C LEU A 46 14.91 -10.51 -8.30
N ALA A 47 15.80 -9.57 -8.01
CA ALA A 47 15.55 -8.51 -7.03
C ALA A 47 14.37 -7.63 -7.45
N LYS A 48 14.26 -7.27 -8.73
CA LYS A 48 13.09 -6.54 -9.27
C LYS A 48 11.80 -7.33 -9.10
N VAL A 49 11.81 -8.63 -9.37
CA VAL A 49 10.64 -9.50 -9.15
C VAL A 49 10.23 -9.48 -7.67
N CYS A 50 11.19 -9.69 -6.76
CA CYS A 50 10.94 -9.68 -5.33
C CYS A 50 10.35 -8.35 -4.85
N ARG A 51 10.91 -7.23 -5.33
CA ARG A 51 10.43 -5.87 -5.03
C ARG A 51 8.97 -5.70 -5.45
N ARG A 52 8.61 -6.08 -6.68
CA ARG A 52 7.23 -5.97 -7.19
C ARG A 52 6.22 -6.72 -6.30
N TRP A 53 6.58 -7.92 -5.84
CA TRP A 53 5.73 -8.69 -4.92
C TRP A 53 5.53 -7.99 -3.57
N LEU A 54 6.62 -7.47 -2.98
CA LEU A 54 6.57 -6.78 -1.69
C LEU A 54 5.79 -5.47 -1.77
N ASP A 55 6.03 -4.68 -2.82
CA ASP A 55 5.33 -3.41 -3.05
C ASP A 55 3.82 -3.66 -3.25
N GLY A 56 3.46 -4.69 -4.02
CA GLY A 56 2.07 -5.09 -4.21
C GLY A 56 1.39 -5.58 -2.92
N ALA A 57 2.11 -6.32 -2.08
CA ALA A 57 1.61 -6.73 -0.77
C ALA A 57 1.41 -5.53 0.16
N ARG A 58 2.35 -4.56 0.14
CA ARG A 58 2.26 -3.33 0.93
C ARG A 58 1.06 -2.48 0.53
N ALA A 59 0.86 -2.27 -0.77
CA ALA A 59 -0.29 -1.51 -1.27
C ALA A 59 -1.64 -2.11 -0.86
N ARG A 60 -1.76 -3.45 -0.83
CA ARG A 60 -2.98 -4.13 -0.35
C ARG A 60 -3.21 -3.92 1.14
N LEU A 61 -2.14 -3.93 1.95
CA LEU A 61 -2.24 -3.65 3.37
C LEU A 61 -2.66 -2.20 3.62
N ASP A 62 -2.04 -1.25 2.91
CA ASP A 62 -2.35 0.17 3.04
C ASP A 62 -3.81 0.46 2.63
N ALA A 63 -4.32 -0.17 1.57
CA ALA A 63 -5.73 -0.06 1.17
C ALA A 63 -6.69 -0.62 2.23
N ALA A 64 -6.40 -1.81 2.78
CA ALA A 64 -7.23 -2.42 3.82
C ALA A 64 -7.22 -1.62 5.14
N LEU A 65 -6.14 -0.91 5.44
CA LEU A 65 -6.08 0.00 6.58
C LEU A 65 -6.90 1.26 6.34
N ALA A 66 -6.81 1.85 5.13
CA ALA A 66 -7.60 3.02 4.77
C ALA A 66 -9.11 2.75 4.83
N GLU A 67 -9.59 1.62 4.32
CA GLU A 67 -11.00 1.22 4.39
C GLU A 67 -11.52 1.07 5.84
N ARG A 68 -10.64 0.70 6.79
CA ARG A 68 -11.01 0.62 8.21
C ARG A 68 -11.07 1.98 8.90
N ASP A 69 -10.28 2.94 8.41
CA ASP A 69 -10.14 4.26 9.01
C ASP A 69 -11.07 5.29 8.33
N GLU A 70 -11.82 4.91 7.28
CA GLU A 70 -12.93 5.71 6.77
C GLU A 70 -14.01 5.83 7.86
N PRO A 71 -14.26 7.03 8.40
CA PRO A 71 -15.32 7.22 9.37
C PRO A 71 -16.65 6.94 8.67
N GLU A 72 -17.45 6.03 9.22
CA GLU A 72 -18.86 5.87 8.84
C GLU A 72 -19.51 7.25 8.77
N GLY A 73 -19.76 7.73 7.55
CA GLY A 73 -20.53 8.94 7.37
C GLY A 73 -21.96 8.68 7.84
N ARG A 74 -22.41 9.40 8.88
CA ARG A 74 -23.43 10.48 8.76
C ARG A 74 -24.42 10.56 9.93
N GLY A 75 -24.55 11.78 10.46
CA GLY A 75 -25.81 12.38 10.95
C GLY A 75 -25.52 13.79 11.47
N ASN A 76 -26.11 14.90 11.03
CA ASN A 76 -27.10 15.26 10.01
C ASN A 76 -26.95 16.79 9.79
N PRO A 77 -26.90 17.36 8.58
CA PRO A 77 -27.05 18.81 8.40
C PRO A 77 -28.53 19.16 8.45
N GLY A 78 -29.09 19.28 9.66
CA GLY A 78 -30.51 19.51 9.84
C GLY A 78 -30.91 19.75 11.29
N GLU A 79 -30.39 20.81 11.89
CA GLU A 79 -31.09 21.55 12.94
C GLU A 79 -31.25 22.99 12.46
N ALA A 80 -32.19 23.17 11.53
CA ALA A 80 -32.91 24.42 11.42
C ALA A 80 -33.93 24.43 12.57
N GLY A 81 -33.55 25.03 13.70
CA GLY A 81 -34.49 25.35 14.77
C GLY A 81 -35.30 26.57 14.37
N ASP A 82 -36.40 26.34 13.65
CA ASP A 82 -37.53 27.26 13.54
C ASP A 82 -38.21 27.32 14.91
N GLY A 83 -37.95 28.39 15.66
CA GLY A 83 -38.61 28.72 16.91
C GLY A 83 -39.36 30.03 16.74
N ALA A 84 -40.59 29.95 16.25
CA ALA A 84 -41.50 31.07 16.19
C ALA A 84 -42.04 31.45 17.59
N ASP A 85 -42.26 32.77 17.72
CA ASP A 85 -43.27 33.46 18.52
C ASP A 85 -43.07 33.66 20.04
N GLY A 86 -43.14 34.94 20.42
CA GLY A 86 -43.74 35.34 21.69
C GLY A 86 -43.02 36.45 22.47
N GLY A 87 -43.53 37.68 22.37
CA GLY A 87 -43.41 38.66 23.46
C GLY A 87 -42.82 40.01 23.07
N GLY A 88 -43.67 40.94 22.65
CA GLY A 88 -43.28 42.33 22.43
C GLY A 88 -43.06 43.10 23.74
N GLU A 89 -42.28 44.17 23.65
CA GLU A 89 -42.56 45.40 24.40
C GLU A 89 -42.14 46.59 23.54
N ARG A 90 -43.11 47.46 23.25
CA ARG A 90 -42.90 48.80 22.68
C ARG A 90 -42.75 49.78 23.83
N ALA A 91 -41.75 50.66 23.77
CA ALA A 91 -41.74 52.09 24.15
C ALA A 91 -40.30 52.53 24.44
N GLU A 92 -39.77 53.70 24.09
CA GLU A 92 -40.16 54.87 23.30
C GLU A 92 -38.87 55.70 23.08
N PRO A 93 -38.87 56.77 22.24
CA PRO A 93 -37.65 57.39 21.71
C PRO A 93 -37.17 58.63 22.50
N GLY A 94 -35.85 58.88 22.41
CA GLY A 94 -35.29 60.24 22.40
C GLY A 94 -34.63 60.75 23.69
N ARG A 95 -33.31 60.96 23.62
CA ARG A 95 -32.66 62.29 23.65
C ARG A 95 -31.23 62.19 23.13
#